data_AF-A0A842NSY9-F1
#
_entry.id   AF-A0A842NSY9-F1
#
_cell.length_a   1.000
_cell.length_b   1.000
_cell.length_c   1.000
_cell.angle_alpha   90.00
_cell.angle_beta   90.00
_cell.angle_gamma   90.00
#
_symmetry.space_group_name_H-M   'P 1'
#
loop_
_entity.id
_entity.type
_entity.pdbx_description
1 polymer ?
#
loop_
_entity_poly.entity_id
_entity_poly.type
_entity_poly.pdbx_seq_one_letter_code
_entity_poly.pdbx_strand_id
1 'polypeptide(L)'
;MEAYLPLRFQRYSLRPNTGGPGEWRGGCGIERSWTLTGTGATLSILAERVKIPPWGLRGGGSGALGEYILERADGSSERLPSKCTIPLRRGDTLHIRTPGGGGYGDPYARRPELVLRDVRNGLVGVESAEEDYGVIIDAESLEVLVSETEEYRGSRK
;
A
#
# COMPACT_ATOMS: atom_id res chain seq x y z
N MET A 1 -22.70 -0.46 -2.60
CA MET A 1 -22.16 -0.36 -3.98
C MET A 1 -22.62 -1.53 -4.83
N GLU A 2 -22.45 -2.80 -4.40
CA GLU A 2 -23.02 -3.96 -5.12
C GLU A 2 -24.54 -3.94 -5.26
N ALA A 3 -25.26 -3.39 -4.29
CA ALA A 3 -26.72 -3.26 -4.36
C ALA A 3 -27.21 -2.32 -5.49
N TYR A 4 -26.34 -1.47 -6.04
CA TYR A 4 -26.71 -0.42 -6.99
C TYR A 4 -25.97 -0.52 -8.33
N LEU A 5 -24.87 -1.28 -8.38
CA LEU A 5 -24.06 -1.48 -9.57
C LEU A 5 -23.89 -2.98 -9.79
N PRO A 6 -23.86 -3.46 -11.05
CA PRO A 6 -23.72 -4.88 -11.35
C PRO A 6 -22.27 -5.35 -11.16
N LEU A 7 -21.70 -5.14 -9.98
CA LEU A 7 -20.32 -5.44 -9.61
C LEU A 7 -20.32 -6.40 -8.42
N ARG A 8 -19.31 -7.28 -8.36
CA ARG A 8 -19.02 -8.13 -7.21
C ARG A 8 -17.61 -7.84 -6.70
N PHE A 9 -17.47 -7.46 -5.44
CA PHE A 9 -16.18 -7.28 -4.78
C PHE A 9 -15.48 -8.62 -4.58
N GLN A 10 -14.20 -8.63 -4.91
CA GLN A 10 -13.31 -9.76 -4.69
C GLN A 10 -12.38 -9.49 -3.50
N ARG A 11 -11.94 -8.24 -3.34
CA ARG A 11 -11.10 -7.81 -2.22
C ARG A 11 -11.43 -6.38 -1.81
N TYR A 12 -11.36 -6.16 -0.51
CA TYR A 12 -11.23 -4.83 0.08
C TYR A 12 -10.32 -4.98 1.30
N SER A 13 -9.10 -4.46 1.22
CA SER A 13 -8.14 -4.54 2.31
C SER A 13 -7.25 -3.32 2.37
N LEU A 14 -6.58 -3.12 3.51
CA LEU A 14 -5.41 -2.25 3.56
C LEU A 14 -4.31 -2.84 2.67
N ARG A 15 -3.41 -1.97 2.22
CA ARG A 15 -2.22 -2.32 1.44
C ARG A 15 -1.00 -2.05 2.32
N PRO A 16 -0.49 -3.06 3.05
CA PRO A 16 0.65 -2.90 3.96
C PRO A 16 1.89 -2.35 3.24
N ASN A 17 2.81 -1.72 3.98
CA ASN A 17 4.09 -1.20 3.47
C ASN A 17 3.98 -0.10 2.41
N THR A 18 2.80 0.50 2.25
CA THR A 18 2.61 1.57 1.24
C THR A 18 2.75 2.96 1.79
N GLY A 19 2.61 3.14 3.11
CA GLY A 19 2.85 4.42 3.76
C GLY A 19 4.34 4.71 3.78
N GLY A 20 4.73 5.90 3.34
CA GLY A 20 6.12 6.32 3.34
C GLY A 20 6.69 6.32 4.75
N PRO A 21 7.92 5.80 4.94
CA PRO A 21 8.53 5.72 6.26
C PRO A 21 8.90 7.10 6.78
N GLY A 22 8.95 7.25 8.09
CA GLY A 22 9.28 8.50 8.77
C GLY A 22 9.05 8.37 10.26
N GLU A 23 9.53 9.32 11.05
CA GLU A 23 9.18 9.44 12.47
C GLU A 23 7.65 9.33 12.64
N TRP A 24 6.92 9.98 11.72
CA TRP A 24 5.48 9.84 11.51
C TRP A 24 5.22 9.25 10.13
N ARG A 25 4.85 7.97 10.09
CA ARG A 25 4.57 7.22 8.86
C ARG A 25 3.37 7.81 8.10
N GLY A 26 3.45 7.81 6.77
CA GLY A 26 2.30 8.13 5.91
C GLY A 26 1.20 7.06 5.96
N GLY A 27 -0.05 7.41 5.67
CA GLY A 27 -1.16 6.45 5.67
C GLY A 27 -0.98 5.34 4.62
N CYS A 28 -1.40 4.11 4.94
CA CYS A 28 -1.42 3.02 3.96
C CYS A 28 -2.51 3.28 2.92
N GLY A 29 -2.24 2.91 1.67
CA GLY A 29 -3.26 2.76 0.65
C GLY A 29 -4.18 1.56 0.94
N ILE A 30 -5.16 1.39 0.07
CA ILE A 30 -6.06 0.23 0.07
C ILE A 30 -5.92 -0.53 -1.25
N GLU A 31 -6.21 -1.82 -1.19
CA GLU A 31 -6.46 -2.64 -2.37
C GLU A 31 -7.95 -2.98 -2.43
N ARG A 32 -8.54 -2.72 -3.59
CA ARG A 32 -9.94 -2.96 -3.87
C ARG A 32 -10.06 -3.59 -5.24
N SER A 33 -10.64 -4.78 -5.33
CA SER A 33 -10.92 -5.42 -6.61
C SER A 33 -12.37 -5.83 -6.72
N TRP A 34 -12.90 -5.71 -7.93
CA TRP A 34 -14.27 -6.07 -8.24
C TRP A 34 -14.39 -6.59 -9.67
N THR A 35 -15.29 -7.53 -9.86
CA THR A 35 -15.62 -8.13 -11.15
C THR A 35 -16.94 -7.55 -11.67
N LEU A 36 -16.99 -7.20 -12.95
CA LEU A 36 -18.24 -6.81 -13.61
C LEU A 36 -19.13 -8.04 -13.81
N THR A 37 -20.33 -8.00 -13.25
CA THR A 37 -21.36 -9.05 -13.44
C THR A 37 -22.40 -8.67 -14.50
N GLY A 38 -22.51 -7.39 -14.87
CA GLY A 38 -23.36 -6.94 -15.97
C GLY A 38 -22.82 -7.35 -17.35
N THR A 39 -23.63 -7.21 -18.39
CA THR A 39 -23.23 -7.57 -19.77
C THR A 39 -22.13 -6.66 -20.33
N GLY A 40 -22.13 -5.39 -19.96
CA GLY A 40 -21.08 -4.44 -20.30
C GLY A 40 -21.18 -3.15 -19.48
N ALA A 41 -20.07 -2.42 -19.39
CA ALA A 41 -19.99 -1.12 -18.73
C ALA A 41 -18.87 -0.27 -19.34
N THR A 42 -18.88 1.03 -19.07
CA THR A 42 -17.74 1.92 -19.37
C THR A 42 -17.02 2.25 -18.07
N LEU A 43 -15.72 1.95 -18.01
CA LEU A 43 -14.85 2.32 -16.91
C LEU A 43 -14.12 3.62 -17.25
N SER A 44 -14.20 4.61 -16.37
CA SER A 44 -13.34 5.78 -16.39
C SER A 44 -12.48 5.84 -15.14
N ILE A 45 -11.16 5.96 -15.32
CA ILE A 45 -10.20 6.16 -14.24
C ILE A 45 -9.78 7.63 -14.26
N LEU A 46 -9.88 8.28 -13.09
CA LEU A 46 -9.38 9.63 -12.84
C LEU A 46 -8.57 9.58 -11.55
N ALA A 47 -7.29 9.26 -11.67
CA ALA A 47 -6.41 9.00 -10.54
C ALA A 47 -5.13 9.82 -10.61
N GLU A 48 -4.52 10.05 -9.44
CA GLU A 48 -3.20 10.67 -9.32
C GLU A 48 -2.20 9.71 -8.68
N ARG A 49 -0.93 10.13 -8.64
CA ARG A 49 0.16 9.44 -7.93
C ARG A 49 0.47 8.01 -8.42
N VAL A 50 0.32 7.81 -9.73
CA VAL A 50 0.67 6.55 -10.43
C VAL A 50 2.08 6.57 -11.02
N LYS A 51 2.62 7.78 -11.28
CA LYS A 51 4.00 7.98 -11.76
C LYS A 51 4.90 8.65 -10.73
N ILE A 52 4.38 9.67 -10.04
CA ILE A 52 5.11 10.43 -9.03
C ILE A 52 4.48 10.10 -7.66
N PRO A 53 5.23 9.52 -6.71
CA PRO A 53 4.68 9.15 -5.42
C PRO A 53 4.35 10.38 -4.56
N PRO A 54 3.52 10.22 -3.52
CA PRO A 54 3.46 11.22 -2.45
C PRO A 54 4.82 11.27 -1.76
N TRP A 55 5.51 12.40 -1.86
CA TRP A 55 6.84 12.57 -1.27
C TRP A 55 6.73 12.70 0.25
N GLY A 56 7.77 12.27 0.94
CA GLY A 56 7.92 12.54 2.37
C GLY A 56 8.50 13.93 2.64
N LEU A 57 8.44 14.35 3.89
CA LEU A 57 8.89 15.66 4.35
C LEU A 57 9.91 15.51 5.48
N ARG A 58 10.87 16.44 5.55
CA ARG A 58 11.85 16.54 6.65
C ARG A 58 12.60 15.22 6.94
N GLY A 59 12.99 14.50 5.90
CA GLY A 59 13.67 13.19 6.01
C GLY A 59 12.77 11.98 5.86
N GLY A 60 11.44 12.17 5.80
CA GLY A 60 10.50 11.10 5.52
C GLY A 60 10.62 10.56 4.10
N GLY A 61 10.40 9.25 3.95
CA GLY A 61 10.34 8.55 2.68
C GLY A 61 9.02 8.75 1.94
N SER A 62 9.02 8.39 0.66
CA SER A 62 7.86 8.49 -0.21
C SER A 62 6.88 7.34 0.03
N GLY A 63 5.58 7.61 -0.11
CA GLY A 63 4.57 6.56 -0.16
C GLY A 63 4.62 5.78 -1.47
N ALA A 64 4.05 4.58 -1.48
CA ALA A 64 3.96 3.76 -2.69
C ALA A 64 3.05 4.40 -3.74
N LEU A 65 3.36 4.12 -5.01
CA LEU A 65 2.52 4.52 -6.14
C LEU A 65 1.16 3.82 -6.13
N GLY A 66 0.19 4.47 -6.76
CA GLY A 66 -1.09 3.85 -7.11
C GLY A 66 -0.96 2.99 -8.37
N GLU A 67 -1.75 1.93 -8.46
CA GLU A 67 -1.75 1.00 -9.58
C GLU A 67 -3.18 0.58 -9.93
N TYR A 68 -3.44 0.44 -11.22
CA TYR A 68 -4.72 0.02 -11.77
C TYR A 68 -4.47 -1.08 -12.76
N ILE A 69 -5.00 -2.26 -12.51
CA ILE A 69 -4.80 -3.46 -13.34
C ILE A 69 -6.16 -3.96 -13.74
N LEU A 70 -6.36 -4.16 -15.04
CA LEU A 70 -7.54 -4.79 -15.58
C LEU A 70 -7.20 -6.21 -15.99
N GLU A 71 -7.85 -7.17 -15.34
CA GLU A 71 -7.86 -8.57 -15.73
C GLU A 71 -9.11 -8.84 -16.56
N ARG A 72 -8.93 -9.37 -17.77
CA ARG A 72 -10.02 -9.73 -18.68
C ARG A 72 -10.54 -11.12 -18.34
N ALA A 73 -11.79 -11.38 -18.72
CA ALA A 73 -12.41 -12.69 -18.50
C ALA A 73 -11.67 -13.88 -19.16
N ASP A 74 -10.82 -13.62 -20.15
CA ASP A 74 -9.96 -14.63 -20.79
C ASP A 74 -8.62 -14.88 -20.06
N GLY A 75 -8.39 -14.19 -18.94
CA GLY A 75 -7.17 -14.29 -18.13
C GLY A 75 -6.05 -13.36 -18.56
N SER A 76 -6.20 -12.59 -19.64
CA SER A 76 -5.21 -11.55 -19.99
C SER A 76 -5.29 -10.38 -19.01
N SER A 77 -4.16 -9.70 -18.78
CA SER A 77 -4.12 -8.56 -17.85
C SER A 77 -3.32 -7.39 -18.40
N GLU A 78 -3.78 -6.17 -18.15
CA GLU A 78 -3.11 -4.94 -18.56
C GLU A 78 -3.04 -3.91 -17.41
N ARG A 79 -1.91 -3.20 -17.31
CA ARG A 79 -1.78 -2.04 -16.41
C ARG A 79 -2.38 -0.82 -17.09
N LEU A 80 -3.37 -0.21 -16.45
CA LEU A 80 -4.05 0.96 -16.98
C LEU A 80 -3.32 2.26 -16.58
N PRO A 81 -3.35 3.30 -17.45
CA PRO A 81 -2.85 4.61 -17.09
C PRO A 81 -3.74 5.27 -16.03
N SER A 82 -3.21 6.30 -15.36
CA SER A 82 -3.93 7.04 -14.32
C SER A 82 -5.17 7.81 -14.81
N LYS A 83 -5.30 8.00 -16.14
CA LYS A 83 -6.48 8.59 -16.79
C LYS A 83 -6.78 7.81 -18.05
N CYS A 84 -7.94 7.15 -18.10
CA CYS A 84 -8.45 6.50 -19.30
C CYS A 84 -9.95 6.30 -19.21
N THR A 85 -10.57 6.03 -20.36
CA THR A 85 -11.94 5.53 -20.45
C THR A 85 -11.95 4.34 -21.40
N ILE A 86 -12.42 3.19 -20.93
CA ILE A 86 -12.38 1.92 -21.67
C ILE A 86 -13.66 1.10 -21.45
N PRO A 87 -14.06 0.27 -22.41
CA PRO A 87 -15.16 -0.67 -22.23
C PRO A 87 -14.74 -1.86 -21.36
N LEU A 88 -15.67 -2.28 -20.49
CA LEU A 88 -15.61 -3.51 -19.72
C LEU A 88 -16.65 -4.51 -20.22
N ARG A 89 -16.29 -5.79 -20.17
CA ARG A 89 -17.18 -6.90 -20.47
C ARG A 89 -17.47 -7.70 -19.21
N ARG A 90 -18.58 -8.46 -19.23
CA ARG A 90 -18.90 -9.38 -18.14
C ARG A 90 -17.70 -10.28 -17.82
N GLY A 91 -17.36 -10.39 -16.54
CA GLY A 91 -16.24 -11.20 -16.06
C GLY A 91 -14.92 -10.44 -15.94
N ASP A 92 -14.78 -9.25 -16.54
CA ASP A 92 -13.60 -8.41 -16.34
C ASP A 92 -13.49 -7.99 -14.87
N THR A 93 -12.28 -8.03 -14.32
CA THR A 93 -11.97 -7.65 -12.93
C THR A 93 -11.01 -6.47 -12.91
N LEU A 94 -11.41 -5.40 -12.24
CA LEU A 94 -10.54 -4.25 -11.99
C LEU A 94 -9.91 -4.36 -10.61
N HIS A 95 -8.58 -4.30 -10.55
CA HIS A 95 -7.80 -4.19 -9.33
C HIS A 95 -7.34 -2.75 -9.16
N ILE A 96 -7.77 -2.13 -8.07
CA ILE A 96 -7.40 -0.76 -7.69
C ILE A 96 -6.49 -0.85 -6.48
N ARG A 97 -5.25 -0.38 -6.61
CA ARG A 97 -4.31 -0.19 -5.50
C ARG A 97 -4.07 1.30 -5.35
N THR A 98 -4.65 1.91 -4.32
CA THR A 98 -4.49 3.35 -4.10
C THR A 98 -3.07 3.65 -3.59
N PRO A 99 -2.49 4.83 -3.90
CA PRO A 99 -1.20 5.22 -3.33
C PRO A 99 -1.25 5.26 -1.80
N GLY A 100 -0.10 5.10 -1.15
CA GLY A 100 0.07 5.47 0.26
C GLY A 100 0.53 6.92 0.41
N GLY A 101 0.44 7.48 1.62
CA GLY A 101 0.91 8.83 1.92
C GLY A 101 2.43 8.88 2.13
N GLY A 102 3.05 10.05 1.96
CA GLY A 102 4.46 10.25 2.33
C GLY A 102 4.65 10.35 3.84
N GLY A 103 5.82 9.92 4.33
CA GLY A 103 6.19 10.03 5.75
C GLY A 103 6.73 11.40 6.12
N TYR A 104 6.84 11.66 7.41
CA TYR A 104 7.43 12.89 7.95
C TYR A 104 8.51 12.55 8.98
N GLY A 105 9.65 13.25 8.92
CA GLY A 105 10.76 13.08 9.86
C GLY A 105 11.63 11.86 9.53
N ASP A 106 12.76 11.72 10.21
CA ASP A 106 13.68 10.59 10.05
C ASP A 106 13.00 9.28 10.51
N PRO A 107 12.85 8.25 9.65
CA PRO A 107 12.35 6.94 10.04
C PRO A 107 13.08 6.31 11.23
N TYR A 108 14.40 6.55 11.38
CA TYR A 108 15.22 6.01 12.45
C TYR A 108 14.97 6.71 13.80
N ALA A 109 14.30 7.86 13.78
CA ALA A 109 13.82 8.54 14.98
C ALA A 109 12.46 7.99 15.47
N ARG A 110 11.75 7.18 14.66
CA ARG A 110 10.48 6.56 15.09
C ARG A 110 10.73 5.62 16.26
N ARG A 111 9.92 5.74 17.31
CA ARG A 111 9.98 4.87 18.49
C ARG A 111 9.72 3.40 18.12
N PRO A 112 10.56 2.43 18.54
CA PRO A 112 10.38 1.01 18.24
C PRO A 112 9.00 0.47 18.60
N GLU A 113 8.44 0.89 19.74
CA GLU A 113 7.08 0.46 20.16
C GLU A 113 5.98 0.88 19.17
N LEU A 114 6.15 2.01 18.47
CA LEU A 114 5.20 2.46 17.46
C LEU A 114 5.34 1.65 16.17
N VAL A 115 6.56 1.25 15.82
CA VAL A 115 6.81 0.35 14.69
C VAL A 115 6.22 -1.03 14.97
N LEU A 116 6.45 -1.58 16.16
CA LEU A 116 5.84 -2.84 16.57
C LEU A 116 4.30 -2.77 16.55
N ARG A 117 3.72 -1.64 16.98
CA ARG A 117 2.27 -1.42 16.86
C ARG A 117 1.82 -1.43 15.40
N ASP A 118 2.55 -0.81 14.48
CA ASP A 118 2.23 -0.85 13.05
C ASP A 118 2.29 -2.30 12.51
N VAL A 119 3.28 -3.09 12.93
CA VAL A 119 3.42 -4.50 12.56
C VAL A 119 2.27 -5.36 13.07
N ARG A 120 1.92 -5.24 14.35
CA ARG A 120 0.79 -5.96 14.96
C ARG A 120 -0.56 -5.61 14.30
N ASN A 121 -0.68 -4.42 13.73
CA ASN A 121 -1.88 -3.99 13.00
C ASN A 121 -1.81 -4.30 11.49
N GLY A 122 -0.76 -4.97 11.00
CA GLY A 122 -0.58 -5.31 9.59
C GLY A 122 -0.40 -4.09 8.69
N LEU A 123 0.06 -2.96 9.22
CA LEU A 123 0.31 -1.74 8.44
C LEU A 123 1.73 -1.75 7.84
N VAL A 124 2.66 -2.35 8.58
CA VAL A 124 4.06 -2.55 8.24
C VAL A 124 4.38 -4.05 8.40
N GLY A 125 5.19 -4.64 7.53
CA GLY A 125 5.68 -6.01 7.68
C GLY A 125 6.90 -6.07 8.61
N VAL A 126 7.24 -7.24 9.13
CA VAL A 126 8.44 -7.42 9.98
C VAL A 126 9.71 -7.02 9.21
N GLU A 127 9.84 -7.44 7.95
CA GLU A 127 10.96 -7.06 7.08
C GLU A 127 11.05 -5.54 6.90
N SER A 128 9.92 -4.88 6.62
CA SER A 128 9.88 -3.41 6.46
C SER A 128 10.16 -2.66 7.77
N ALA A 129 9.86 -3.25 8.93
CA ALA A 129 10.24 -2.66 10.22
C ALA A 129 11.76 -2.52 10.37
N GLU A 130 12.50 -3.54 9.93
CA GLU A 130 13.96 -3.51 9.87
C GLU A 130 14.46 -2.55 8.79
N GLU A 131 14.03 -2.73 7.54
CA GLU A 131 14.57 -1.98 6.40
C GLU A 131 14.33 -0.47 6.50
N ASP A 132 13.08 -0.10 6.80
CA ASP A 132 12.64 1.29 6.76
C ASP A 132 12.92 2.05 8.06
N TYR A 133 12.84 1.37 9.20
CA TYR A 133 12.93 2.02 10.52
C TYR A 133 14.13 1.55 11.35
N GLY A 134 14.86 0.51 10.91
CA GLY A 134 15.94 -0.09 11.68
C GLY A 134 15.46 -0.71 12.99
N VAL A 135 14.20 -1.19 13.06
CA VAL A 135 13.64 -1.82 14.25
C VAL A 135 13.59 -3.33 14.02
N ILE A 136 14.35 -4.06 14.81
CA ILE A 136 14.42 -5.52 14.73
C ILE A 136 13.29 -6.10 15.57
N ILE A 137 12.43 -6.90 14.95
CA ILE A 137 11.28 -7.54 15.60
C ILE A 137 11.41 -9.04 15.40
N ASP A 138 11.27 -9.79 16.49
CA ASP A 138 11.18 -11.23 16.41
C ASP A 138 9.84 -11.64 15.78
N ALA A 139 9.89 -12.41 14.70
CA ALA A 139 8.73 -12.73 13.90
C ALA A 139 7.75 -13.69 14.59
N GLU A 140 8.22 -14.48 15.56
CA GLU A 140 7.40 -15.46 16.28
C GLU A 140 6.68 -14.82 17.47
N SER A 141 7.41 -14.12 18.32
CA SER A 141 6.90 -13.47 19.54
C SER A 141 6.27 -12.11 19.29
N LEU A 142 6.58 -11.46 18.15
CA LEU A 142 6.21 -10.08 17.85
C LEU A 142 6.63 -9.12 18.98
N GLU A 143 7.89 -9.23 19.40
CA GLU A 143 8.53 -8.34 20.35
C GLU A 143 9.72 -7.60 19.71
N VAL A 144 10.00 -6.39 20.19
CA VAL A 144 11.17 -5.63 19.71
C VAL A 144 12.41 -6.22 20.37
N LEU A 145 13.40 -6.55 19.54
CA LEU A 145 14.75 -6.89 19.96
C LEU A 145 15.51 -5.58 20.18
N VAL A 146 15.47 -5.07 21.42
CA VAL A 146 15.90 -3.70 21.77
C VAL A 146 17.40 -3.51 21.53
N SER A 147 18.24 -4.42 22.01
CA SER A 147 19.69 -4.32 21.88
C SER A 147 20.14 -4.36 20.42
N GLU A 148 19.54 -5.25 19.63
CA GLU A 148 19.75 -5.42 18.20
C GLU A 148 19.28 -4.19 17.42
N THR A 149 18.15 -3.60 17.82
CA THR A 149 17.64 -2.34 17.26
C THR A 149 18.61 -1.19 17.52
N GLU A 150 19.13 -1.06 18.74
CA GLU A 150 20.09 -0.02 19.11
C GLU A 150 21.41 -0.18 18.35
N GLU A 151 21.94 -1.39 18.26
CA GLU A 151 23.16 -1.71 17.51
C GLU A 151 22.97 -1.45 16.01
N TYR A 152 21.87 -1.92 15.42
CA TYR A 152 21.57 -1.73 14.00
C TYR A 152 21.49 -0.25 13.64
N ARG A 153 20.72 0.54 14.40
CA ARG A 153 20.60 1.99 14.19
C ARG A 153 21.92 2.72 14.46
N GLY A 154 22.71 2.25 15.42
CA GLY A 154 24.03 2.79 15.72
C GLY A 154 25.04 2.60 14.60
N SER A 155 25.01 1.44 13.92
CA SER A 155 25.92 1.11 12.80
C SER A 155 25.65 1.91 11.51
N ARG A 156 24.48 2.54 11.39
CA ARG A 156 24.05 3.32 10.21
C ARG A 156 24.19 4.85 10.37
N LYS A 157 24.66 5.33 11.52
CA LYS A 157 25.03 6.75 11.75
C LYS A 157 26.45 7.04 11.29
#